data_AF-A0A7K0LRV1-F1
#
_entry.id   AF-A0A7K0LRV1-F1
#
_cell.length_a   1.000
_cell.length_b   1.000
_cell.length_c   1.000
_cell.angle_alpha   90.00
_cell.angle_beta   90.00
_cell.angle_gamma   90.00
#
_symmetry.space_group_name_H-M   'P 1'
#
loop_
_entity.id
_entity.type
_entity.pdbx_description
1 polymer ?
#
loop_
_entity_poly.entity_id
_entity_poly.type
_entity_poly.pdbx_seq_one_letter_code
_entity_poly.pdbx_strand_id
1 'polypeptide(L)' 'MSDTPEAATEPLLRVVRGTPDDAELAAMVAAVAALLSESGSVDEGTPSAWGERASRLRRPLPHGPGAWRSS' A
#
# COMPACT_ATOMS: atom_id res chain seq x y z
N MET A 1 7.59 -37.21 -24.72
CA MET A 1 6.65 -36.09 -24.58
C MET A 1 6.98 -35.48 -23.24
N SER A 2 7.99 -34.60 -23.23
CA SER A 2 8.63 -34.13 -22.00
C SER A 2 7.91 -32.89 -21.52
N ASP A 3 7.19 -32.99 -20.41
CA ASP A 3 6.61 -31.86 -19.70
C ASP A 3 7.71 -31.24 -18.83
N THR A 4 8.13 -30.02 -19.16
CA THR A 4 9.13 -29.28 -18.37
C THR A 4 8.36 -28.39 -17.42
N PRO A 5 8.51 -28.50 -16.09
CA PRO A 5 7.82 -27.60 -15.17
C PRO A 5 8.37 -26.19 -15.39
N GLU A 6 7.57 -25.36 -16.05
CA GLU A 6 7.81 -23.93 -16.20
C GLU A 6 7.96 -23.35 -14.79
N ALA A 7 9.12 -22.75 -14.50
CA ALA A 7 9.44 -22.21 -13.20
C ALA A 7 8.32 -21.24 -12.79
N ALA A 8 7.58 -21.59 -11.74
CA ALA A 8 6.44 -20.83 -11.25
C ALA A 8 6.91 -19.44 -10.82
N THR A 9 6.82 -18.49 -11.75
CA THR A 9 7.02 -17.07 -11.48
C THR A 9 5.85 -16.63 -10.62
N GLU A 10 6.12 -16.08 -9.44
CA GLU A 10 5.06 -15.54 -8.60
C GLU A 10 4.24 -14.50 -9.39
N PRO A 11 2.91 -14.53 -9.32
CA PRO A 11 2.07 -13.63 -10.09
C PRO A 11 2.29 -12.18 -9.65
N LEU A 12 2.49 -11.29 -10.62
CA LEU A 12 2.68 -9.84 -10.39
C LEU A 12 1.48 -9.18 -9.69
N LEU A 13 0.27 -9.71 -9.90
CA LEU A 13 -0.98 -9.25 -9.29
C LEU A 13 -1.86 -10.47 -8.96
N ARG A 14 -2.48 -10.48 -7.78
CA ARG A 14 -3.44 -11.53 -7.38
C ARG A 14 -4.74 -10.92 -6.85
N VAL A 15 -5.86 -11.34 -7.42
CA VAL A 15 -7.20 -11.02 -6.92
C VAL A 15 -7.49 -11.89 -5.69
N VAL A 16 -7.62 -11.28 -4.52
CA VAL A 16 -7.88 -12.00 -3.25
C VAL A 16 -9.39 -12.17 -3.01
N ARG A 17 -10.22 -11.27 -3.54
CA ARG A 17 -11.69 -11.33 -3.51
C ARG A 17 -12.30 -10.69 -4.75
N GLY A 18 -13.50 -11.13 -5.10
CA GLY A 18 -14.25 -10.65 -6.27
C GLY A 18 -13.96 -11.45 -7.54
N THR A 19 -14.78 -11.23 -8.56
CA THR A 19 -14.64 -11.82 -9.90
C THR A 19 -14.72 -10.70 -10.92
N PRO A 20 -13.64 -9.93 -11.12
CA PRO A 20 -13.65 -8.81 -12.05
C PRO A 20 -13.89 -9.31 -13.46
N ASP A 21 -14.56 -8.50 -14.27
CA ASP A 21 -14.60 -8.74 -15.71
C ASP A 21 -13.28 -8.34 -16.39
N ASP A 22 -13.15 -8.65 -17.69
CA ASP A 22 -11.93 -8.40 -18.45
C ASP A 22 -11.57 -6.90 -18.51
N ALA A 23 -12.59 -6.03 -18.56
CA ALA A 23 -12.40 -4.59 -18.64
C ALA A 23 -11.92 -4.03 -17.29
N GLU A 24 -12.50 -4.49 -16.20
CA GLU A 24 -12.09 -4.12 -14.84
C GLU A 24 -10.66 -4.60 -14.53
N LEU A 25 -10.31 -5.83 -14.93
CA LEU A 25 -8.97 -6.36 -14.76
C LEU A 25 -7.94 -5.55 -15.58
N ALA A 26 -8.26 -5.23 -16.84
CA ALA A 26 -7.42 -4.40 -17.70
C ALA A 26 -7.23 -2.99 -17.12
N ALA A 27 -8.30 -2.38 -16.60
CA ALA A 27 -8.23 -1.06 -15.95
C ALA A 27 -7.30 -1.08 -14.72
N MET A 28 -7.37 -2.12 -13.90
CA MET A 28 -6.46 -2.29 -12.75
C MET A 28 -5.00 -2.39 -13.17
N VAL A 29 -4.69 -3.23 -14.17
CA VAL A 29 -3.32 -3.38 -14.67
C VAL A 29 -2.81 -2.08 -15.27
N ALA A 30 -3.63 -1.38 -16.06
CA ALA A 30 -3.28 -0.09 -16.63
C ALA A 30 -2.99 0.98 -15.56
N ALA A 31 -3.80 1.03 -14.50
CA ALA A 31 -3.58 1.95 -13.39
C ALA A 31 -2.26 1.69 -12.66
N VAL A 32 -1.91 0.42 -12.40
CA VAL A 32 -0.62 0.04 -11.79
C VAL A 32 0.54 0.40 -12.72
N ALA A 33 0.44 0.10 -14.01
CA ALA A 33 1.48 0.44 -15.00
C ALA A 33 1.70 1.96 -15.11
N ALA A 34 0.63 2.75 -15.08
CA ALA A 34 0.70 4.21 -15.08
C ALA A 34 1.43 4.73 -13.85
N LEU A 35 1.08 4.23 -12.65
CA LEU A 35 1.72 4.63 -11.40
C LEU A 35 3.23 4.30 -11.38
N LEU A 36 3.63 3.16 -11.95
CA LEU A 36 5.05 2.79 -12.07
C LEU A 36 5.80 3.63 -13.11
N SER A 37 5.11 4.10 -14.14
CA SER A 37 5.71 4.92 -15.21
C SER A 37 6.00 6.35 -14.73
N GLU A 38 5.27 6.84 -13.74
CA GLU A 38 5.41 8.17 -13.15
C GLU A 38 6.59 8.22 -12.17
N SER A 39 7.81 8.05 -12.71
CA SER A 39 9.09 8.17 -11.99
C SER A 39 9.70 9.59 -12.08
N GLY A 40 8.88 10.60 -12.36
CA GLY A 40 9.28 12.00 -12.35
C GLY A 40 9.32 12.54 -10.92
N SER A 41 10.40 13.29 -10.60
CA SER A 41 10.73 13.87 -9.28
C SER A 41 9.58 13.88 -8.28
N VAL A 42 9.65 12.96 -7.32
CA VAL A 42 8.77 12.98 -6.15
C VAL A 42 9.07 14.28 -5.42
N ASP A 43 8.18 15.27 -5.57
CA ASP A 43 8.08 16.31 -4.56
C ASP A 43 7.82 15.55 -3.25
N GLU A 44 8.74 15.66 -2.29
CA GLU A 44 8.57 15.07 -0.96
C GLU A 44 7.48 15.87 -0.25
N GLY A 45 6.24 15.73 -0.74
CA GLY A 45 5.06 16.31 -0.17
C GLY A 45 4.97 15.92 1.30
N THR A 46 4.25 16.72 2.07
CA THR A 46 4.06 16.43 3.49
C THR A 46 3.52 15.01 3.66
N PRO A 47 4.17 14.15 4.49
CA PRO A 47 3.73 12.79 4.70
C PRO A 47 2.24 12.75 5.05
N SER A 48 1.49 11.88 4.37
CA SER A 48 0.09 11.70 4.73
C SER A 48 -0.03 11.23 6.18
N ALA A 49 -1.16 11.53 6.83
CA ALA A 49 -1.44 11.06 8.19
C ALA A 49 -1.33 9.51 8.32
N TRP A 50 -1.58 8.78 7.22
CA TRP A 50 -1.42 7.32 7.14
C TRP A 50 0.04 6.87 7.08
N GLY A 51 0.93 7.71 6.52
CA GLY A 51 2.37 7.48 6.47
C GLY A 51 3.10 7.83 7.78
N GLU A 52 2.50 8.67 8.62
CA GLU A 52 3.11 9.16 9.86
C GLU A 52 3.41 8.01 10.83
N ARG A 53 4.69 7.67 11.04
CA ARG A 53 5.05 6.54 11.94
C ARG A 53 4.63 6.79 13.38
N ALA A 54 4.61 8.06 13.82
CA ALA A 54 4.17 8.42 15.16
C ALA A 54 2.70 8.07 15.42
N SER A 55 1.84 8.03 14.39
CA SER A 55 0.44 7.61 14.52
C SER A 55 0.29 6.11 14.79
N ARG A 56 1.31 5.30 14.46
CA ARG A 56 1.38 3.87 14.80
C ARG A 56 1.94 3.61 16.20
N LEU A 57 2.52 4.61 16.84
CA LEU A 57 3.10 4.51 18.17
C LEU A 57 2.15 5.08 19.22
N ARG A 58 2.27 4.60 20.44
CA ARG A 58 1.54 5.16 21.56
C ARG A 58 2.02 6.59 21.84
N ARG A 59 1.10 7.55 21.87
CA ARG A 59 1.40 8.93 22.27
C ARG A 59 1.91 8.96 23.73
N PRO A 60 2.97 9.74 24.04
CA PRO A 60 3.38 9.96 25.44
C PRO A 60 2.22 10.47 26.29
N LEU A 61 2.15 10.02 27.55
CA LEU A 61 1.17 10.60 28.48
C LEU A 61 1.65 11.99 28.90
N PRO A 62 0.73 12.95 29.06
CA PRO A 62 1.08 14.21 29.68
C PRO A 62 1.56 13.97 31.11
N HIS A 63 2.65 14.63 31.51
CA HIS A 63 3.21 14.57 32.85
C HIS A 63 2.78 15.79 33.67
N GLY A 64 2.64 15.62 35.00
CA GLY A 64 2.41 16.71 35.95
C GLY A 64 1.11 16.57 36.76
N PRO A 65 0.93 17.40 37.81
CA PRO A 65 -0.28 17.39 38.63
C PRO A 65 -1.54 17.60 37.78
N GLY A 66 -2.47 16.64 37.82
CA GLY A 66 -3.73 16.71 37.09
C GLY A 66 -3.70 16.24 35.62
N ALA A 67 -2.53 15.91 35.07
CA ALA A 67 -2.38 15.54 33.66
C ALA A 67 -3.15 14.27 33.24
N TRP A 68 -3.39 13.35 34.19
CA TRP A 68 -4.19 12.15 33.95
C TRP A 68 -5.68 12.43 33.77
N ARG A 69 -6.17 13.61 34.20
CA ARG A 69 -7.59 14.00 34.05
C ARG A 69 -7.92 14.52 32.65
N SER A 70 -6.90 14.82 31.85
CA SER A 70 -6.99 15.30 30.47
C SER A 70 -6.52 14.26 29.45
N SER A 71 -6.35 13.01 29.88
CA SER A 71 -6.03 11.87 29.00
C SER A 71 -7.29 11.19 28.48
#